data_AF-A0A7W9SRE1-F1
#
_entry.id   AF-A0A7W9SRE1-F1
#
_cell.length_a   1.000
_cell.length_b   1.000
_cell.length_c   1.000
_cell.angle_alpha   90.00
_cell.angle_beta   90.00
_cell.angle_gamma   90.00
#
_symmetry.space_group_name_H-M   'P 1'
#
loop_
_entity.id
_entity.type
_entity.pdbx_description
1 polymer ?
#
loop_
_entity_poly.entity_id
_entity_poly.type
_entity_poly.pdbx_seq_one_letter_code
_entity_poly.pdbx_strand_id
1 'polypeptide(L)'
;MPRFNDPRHESTEERDLLIPSTALCLRLRRRGQDELVVHRDEVAAEDFVFLFEALDDAHDYALMAREALGVFPQIIRVNLRGLHFRTARFKPAVGEPLDLPLRG
;
A
#
# COMPACT_ATOMS: atom_id res chain seq x y z
N MET A 1 31.27 -24.23 30.16
CA MET A 1 30.10 -23.45 29.69
C MET A 1 30.37 -23.00 28.27
N PRO A 2 29.78 -23.62 27.24
CA PRO A 2 29.87 -23.13 25.88
C PRO A 2 28.88 -21.98 25.70
N ARG A 3 29.37 -20.82 25.26
CA ARG A 3 28.53 -19.68 24.86
C ARG A 3 27.86 -20.06 23.53
N PHE A 4 26.55 -20.28 23.57
CA PHE A 4 25.72 -20.32 22.37
C PHE A 4 25.85 -18.97 21.67
N ASN A 5 26.51 -19.00 20.52
CA ASN A 5 26.58 -17.87 19.62
C ASN A 5 25.18 -17.78 18.98
N ASP A 6 24.40 -16.78 19.39
CA ASP A 6 23.16 -16.38 18.73
C ASP A 6 23.42 -16.28 17.22
N PRO A 7 22.63 -16.95 16.36
CA PRO A 7 22.64 -16.67 14.94
C PRO A 7 22.07 -15.26 14.76
N ARG A 8 23.02 -14.32 14.72
CA ARG A 8 22.85 -12.95 14.29
C ARG A 8 21.93 -12.94 13.09
N HIS A 9 20.87 -12.14 13.21
CA HIS A 9 20.30 -11.35 12.15
C HIS A 9 20.33 -12.08 10.82
N GLU A 10 19.29 -12.89 10.59
CA GLU A 10 18.77 -13.06 9.24
C GLU A 10 18.77 -11.68 8.61
N SER A 11 19.79 -11.49 7.79
CA SER A 11 20.02 -10.30 7.05
C SER A 11 18.77 -10.22 6.21
N THR A 12 17.91 -9.26 6.54
CA THR A 12 16.81 -8.84 5.72
C THR A 12 17.45 -8.60 4.37
N GLU A 13 17.44 -9.63 3.53
CA GLU A 13 17.62 -9.48 2.11
C GLU A 13 16.49 -8.56 1.75
N GLU A 14 16.79 -7.26 1.75
CA GLU A 14 16.18 -6.28 0.87
C GLU A 14 16.29 -6.93 -0.50
N ARG A 15 15.36 -7.86 -0.78
CA ARG A 15 14.96 -8.17 -2.12
C ARG A 15 14.74 -6.78 -2.67
N ASP A 16 15.57 -6.41 -3.64
CA ASP A 16 15.33 -5.31 -4.56
C ASP A 16 13.99 -5.63 -5.25
N LEU A 17 12.91 -5.53 -4.49
CA LEU A 17 11.55 -5.54 -4.93
C LEU A 17 11.49 -4.24 -5.70
N LEU A 18 11.66 -4.38 -7.02
CA LEU A 18 11.55 -3.32 -7.98
C LEU A 18 10.13 -2.77 -7.88
N ILE A 19 9.92 -1.87 -6.93
CA ILE A 19 8.65 -1.18 -6.77
C ILE A 19 8.46 -0.39 -8.06
N PRO A 20 7.38 -0.65 -8.81
CA PRO A 20 7.14 0.06 -10.05
C PRO A 20 6.91 1.54 -9.74
N SER A 21 7.41 2.43 -10.61
CA SER A 21 7.22 3.88 -10.46
C SER A 21 5.74 4.32 -10.52
N THR A 22 4.86 3.41 -10.92
CA THR A 22 3.40 3.60 -10.91
C THR A 22 2.72 2.39 -10.31
N ALA A 23 1.60 2.61 -9.62
CA ALA A 23 0.75 1.53 -9.11
C ALA A 23 -0.73 1.87 -9.29
N LEU A 24 -1.59 0.85 -9.22
CA LEU A 24 -3.03 1.04 -9.12
C LEU A 24 -3.41 1.50 -7.72
N CYS A 25 -4.41 2.36 -7.61
CA CYS A 25 -4.90 2.92 -6.38
C CYS A 25 -6.41 3.15 -6.48
N LEU A 26 -7.08 3.20 -5.34
CA LEU A 26 -8.50 3.52 -5.25
C LEU A 26 -8.68 5.03 -5.05
N ARG A 27 -9.55 5.62 -5.86
CA ARG A 27 -9.93 7.04 -5.81
C ARG A 27 -11.43 7.19 -5.66
N LEU A 28 -11.85 8.10 -4.80
CA LEU A 28 -13.24 8.49 -4.63
C LEU A 28 -13.45 9.92 -5.09
N ARG A 29 -14.65 10.16 -5.62
CA ARG A 29 -15.13 11.52 -5.88
C ARG A 29 -16.03 11.95 -4.73
N ARG A 30 -15.51 12.77 -3.82
CA ARG A 30 -16.27 13.35 -2.71
C ARG A 30 -16.51 14.83 -2.93
N ARG A 31 -17.78 15.26 -2.91
CA ARG A 31 -18.19 16.68 -2.95
C ARG A 31 -17.49 17.52 -4.05
N GLY A 32 -17.26 16.93 -5.22
CA GLY A 32 -16.65 17.61 -6.36
C GLY A 32 -15.11 17.61 -6.37
N GLN A 33 -14.47 17.00 -5.37
CA GLN A 33 -13.03 16.78 -5.32
C GLN A 33 -12.71 15.28 -5.38
N ASP A 34 -11.56 14.98 -5.98
CA ASP A 34 -11.04 13.63 -6.12
C ASP A 34 -10.06 13.37 -4.98
N GLU A 35 -10.32 12.33 -4.18
CA GLU A 35 -9.50 11.95 -3.03
C GLU A 35 -9.07 10.49 -3.16
N LEU A 36 -7.81 10.17 -2.84
CA LEU A 36 -7.37 8.78 -2.74
C LEU A 36 -7.95 8.15 -1.49
N VAL A 37 -8.33 6.88 -1.60
CA VAL A 37 -8.82 6.11 -0.45
C VAL A 37 -7.63 5.75 0.43
N VAL A 38 -7.63 6.28 1.64
CA VAL A 38 -6.64 6.00 2.66
C VAL A 38 -7.19 5.06 3.70
N HIS A 39 -6.32 4.20 4.21
CA HIS A 39 -6.57 3.44 5.42
C HIS A 39 -5.87 4.12 6.59
N ARG A 40 -6.58 4.20 7.71
CA ARG A 40 -6.07 4.75 8.95
C ARG A 40 -5.97 3.62 9.96
N ASP A 41 -4.74 3.34 10.38
CA ASP A 41 -4.48 2.46 11.51
C ASP A 41 -4.52 3.32 12.78
N GLU A 42 -5.62 3.24 13.52
CA GLU A 42 -5.80 3.99 14.77
C GLU A 42 -4.85 3.50 15.88
N VAL A 43 -4.38 2.26 15.81
CA VAL A 43 -3.49 1.66 16.82
C VAL A 43 -2.06 2.14 16.61
N ALA A 44 -1.59 2.16 15.37
CA ALA A 44 -0.28 2.70 15.00
C ALA A 44 -0.25 4.23 14.85
N ALA A 45 -1.43 4.88 14.82
CA ALA A 45 -1.60 6.29 14.46
C ALA A 45 -1.00 6.63 13.09
N GLU A 46 -1.17 5.73 12.12
CA GLU A 46 -0.61 5.84 10.78
C GLU A 46 -1.70 5.90 9.71
N ASP A 47 -1.53 6.81 8.75
CA ASP A 47 -2.36 6.93 7.55
C ASP A 47 -1.56 6.45 6.34
N PHE A 48 -2.06 5.43 5.64
CA PHE A 48 -1.42 4.92 4.43
C PHE A 48 -2.40 4.73 3.27
N VAL A 49 -1.87 4.82 2.06
CA VAL A 49 -2.62 4.52 0.83
C VAL A 49 -2.29 3.09 0.38
N PHE A 50 -3.30 2.35 -0.06
CA PHE A 50 -3.08 1.05 -0.66
C PHE A 50 -2.74 1.20 -2.15
N LEU A 51 -1.68 0.52 -2.55
CA LEU A 51 -1.18 0.47 -3.91
C LEU A 51 -1.15 -0.97 -4.39
N PHE A 52 -1.58 -1.21 -5.61
CA PHE A 52 -1.70 -2.55 -6.18
C PHE A 52 -0.97 -2.63 -7.50
N GLU A 53 -0.30 -3.75 -7.74
CA GLU A 53 0.22 -4.06 -9.07
C GLU A 53 -0.83 -4.74 -9.94
N ALA A 54 -1.55 -5.72 -9.37
CA ALA A 54 -2.58 -6.50 -10.04
C ALA A 54 -3.95 -5.80 -10.00
N LEU A 55 -4.68 -5.89 -11.12
CA LEU A 55 -6.02 -5.32 -11.23
C LEU A 55 -7.06 -6.08 -10.40
N ASP A 56 -6.93 -7.40 -10.32
CA ASP A 56 -7.86 -8.25 -9.56
C ASP A 56 -7.84 -7.90 -8.07
N ASP A 57 -6.63 -7.72 -7.51
CA ASP A 57 -6.46 -7.24 -6.14
C ASP A 57 -7.08 -5.86 -5.92
N ALA A 58 -6.83 -4.92 -6.84
CA ALA A 58 -7.43 -3.59 -6.76
C ALA A 58 -8.97 -3.66 -6.82
N HIS A 59 -9.53 -4.59 -7.59
CA HIS A 59 -10.96 -4.80 -7.72
C HIS A 59 -11.57 -5.37 -6.43
N ASP A 60 -10.93 -6.36 -5.81
CA ASP A 60 -11.39 -6.93 -4.54
C ASP A 60 -11.43 -5.87 -3.44
N TYR A 61 -10.38 -5.05 -3.32
CA TYR A 61 -10.37 -3.94 -2.38
C TYR A 61 -11.40 -2.85 -2.73
N ALA A 62 -11.68 -2.62 -4.02
CA ALA A 62 -12.74 -1.70 -4.43
C ALA A 62 -14.13 -2.20 -4.00
N LEU A 63 -14.38 -3.51 -4.04
CA LEU A 63 -15.61 -4.12 -3.53
C LEU A 63 -15.74 -3.94 -2.02
N MET A 64 -14.68 -4.24 -1.25
CA MET A 64 -14.68 -4.02 0.21
C MET A 64 -14.90 -2.54 0.56
N ALA A 65 -14.23 -1.63 -0.15
CA ALA A 65 -14.41 -0.20 0.03
C ALA A 65 -15.84 0.26 -0.34
N ARG A 66 -16.46 -0.35 -1.35
CA ARG A 66 -17.87 -0.09 -1.69
C ARG A 66 -18.80 -0.50 -0.57
N GLU A 67 -18.58 -1.66 0.05
CA GLU A 67 -19.40 -2.11 1.18
C GLU A 67 -19.28 -1.16 2.38
N ALA A 68 -18.05 -0.70 2.67
CA ALA A 68 -17.80 0.22 3.79
C ALA A 68 -18.29 1.65 3.55
N LEU A 69 -18.15 2.17 2.32
CA LEU A 69 -18.37 3.57 1.99
C LEU A 69 -19.71 3.83 1.27
N GLY A 70 -20.40 2.78 0.85
CA GLY A 70 -21.64 2.84 0.07
C GLY A 70 -21.47 3.30 -1.38
N VAL A 71 -20.23 3.51 -1.84
CA VAL A 71 -19.91 3.99 -3.19
C VAL A 71 -18.71 3.24 -3.76
N PHE A 72 -18.74 2.92 -5.05
CA PHE A 72 -17.64 2.19 -5.68
C PHE A 72 -16.49 3.16 -6.01
N PRO A 73 -15.30 2.98 -5.42
CA PRO A 73 -14.14 3.78 -5.79
C PRO A 73 -13.67 3.44 -7.20
N GLN A 74 -13.13 4.44 -7.88
CA GLN A 74 -12.47 4.26 -9.17
C GLN A 74 -11.08 3.69 -8.96
N ILE A 75 -10.73 2.65 -9.72
CA ILE A 75 -9.36 2.16 -9.80
C ILE A 75 -8.62 3.02 -10.80
N ILE A 76 -7.53 3.66 -10.38
CA ILE A 76 -6.69 4.51 -11.21
C ILE A 76 -5.22 4.13 -11.08
N ARG A 77 -4.43 4.42 -12.11
CA ARG A 77 -2.97 4.31 -12.03
C ARG A 77 -2.37 5.63 -11.61
N VAL A 78 -1.56 5.63 -10.56
CA VAL A 78 -0.89 6.81 -10.00
C VAL A 78 0.63 6.68 -10.09
N ASN A 79 1.33 7.81 -10.22
CA ASN A 79 2.78 7.86 -10.10
C ASN A 79 3.15 7.99 -8.63
N LEU A 80 3.98 7.07 -8.13
CA LEU A 80 4.33 7.00 -6.71
C LEU A 80 5.09 8.25 -6.24
N ARG A 81 5.91 8.84 -7.12
CA ARG A 81 6.66 10.08 -6.81
C ARG A 81 5.77 11.31 -6.68
N GLY A 82 4.56 11.26 -7.23
CA GLY A 82 3.58 12.34 -7.13
C GLY A 82 2.68 12.23 -5.89
N LEU A 83 2.84 11.19 -5.08
CA LEU A 83 2.04 10.96 -3.89
C LEU A 83 2.65 11.72 -2.70
N HIS A 84 1.82 12.51 -2.02
CA HIS A 84 2.23 13.26 -0.82
C HIS A 84 2.09 12.48 0.48
N PHE A 85 1.81 11.17 0.41
CA PHE A 85 1.63 10.31 1.57
C PHE A 85 2.98 9.97 2.22
N ARG A 86 2.96 9.72 3.53
CA ARG A 86 4.18 9.32 4.26
C ARG A 86 4.54 7.88 3.95
N THR A 87 3.54 7.02 3.94
CA THR A 87 3.65 5.59 3.74
C THR A 87 2.57 5.09 2.80
N ALA A 88 2.86 3.97 2.13
CA ALA A 88 1.87 3.22 1.37
C ALA A 88 2.08 1.73 1.54
N ARG A 89 0.98 0.98 1.62
CA ARG A 89 1.01 -0.47 1.58
C ARG A 89 0.93 -0.92 0.13
N PHE A 90 2.04 -1.41 -0.41
CA PHE A 90 2.12 -1.93 -1.76
C PHE A 90 1.87 -3.44 -1.77
N LYS A 91 0.88 -3.87 -2.54
CA LYS A 91 0.57 -5.27 -2.81
C LYS A 91 1.09 -5.63 -4.22
N PRO A 92 2.23 -6.35 -4.33
CA PRO A 92 2.70 -6.86 -5.62
C PRO A 92 1.75 -7.93 -6.14
N ALA A 93 1.79 -8.20 -7.45
CA ALA A 93 0.97 -9.24 -8.07
C ALA A 93 1.32 -10.65 -7.57
N VAL A 94 2.58 -10.83 -7.14
CA VAL A 94 3.08 -12.07 -6.56
C VAL A 94 3.92 -11.72 -5.33
N GLY A 95 3.60 -12.30 -4.18
CA GLY A 95 4.33 -12.11 -2.93
C GLY A 95 3.50 -11.49 -1.83
N GLU A 96 4.17 -11.08 -0.76
CA GLU A 96 3.54 -10.49 0.41
C GLU A 96 3.40 -8.96 0.25
N PRO A 97 2.32 -8.35 0.80
CA PRO A 97 2.23 -6.91 0.90
C PRO A 97 3.38 -6.33 1.72
N LEU A 98 3.85 -5.16 1.32
CA LEU A 98 4.97 -4.48 1.96
C LEU A 98 4.66 -2.99 2.16
N ASP A 99 5.15 -2.42 3.26
CA ASP A 99 4.96 -1.02 3.57
C ASP A 99 6.13 -0.18 3.05
N LEU A 100 5.81 0.81 2.23
CA LEU A 100 6.75 1.68 1.54
C LEU A 100 6.75 3.08 2.14
N PRO A 101 7.92 3.64 2.50
CA PRO A 101 8.03 5.07 2.73
C PRO A 101 7.90 5.79 1.37
N LEU A 102 6.87 6.61 1.23
CA LEU A 102 6.62 7.37 -0.01
C LEU A 102 7.22 8.78 0.01
N ARG A 103 7.76 9.25 1.15
CA ARG A 103 8.31 10.61 1.26
C ARG A 103 9.41 10.86 0.22
N GLY A 104 9.13 11.80 -0.68
CA GLY A 104 10.08 12.72 -1.29
C GLY A 104 10.07 14.06 -0.57
#